data_AF-A0A3N7EZU7-F1
#
_entry.id   AF-A0A3N7EZU7-F1
#
_cell.length_a   1.000
_cell.length_b   1.000
_cell.length_c   1.000
_cell.angle_alpha   90.00
_cell.angle_beta   90.00
_cell.angle_gamma   90.00
#
_symmetry.space_group_name_H-M   'P 1'
#
loop_
_entity.id
_entity.type
_entity.pdbx_description
1 polymer ?
#
loop_
_entity_poly.entity_id
_entity_poly.type
_entity_poly.pdbx_seq_one_letter_code
_entity_poly.pdbx_strand_id
1 'polypeptide(L)'
;MQPWFRRFTAIAGEIPMRSYQVVVAATRDMGIGKDGKLPWRLPCDLKFFKEITLATSDPGKQNAILMGRKTWESIPIKYRPLPGRLNVVLTRSFEIEDEENVITCGSISSALELLAEAPYCFSIDKVFVIGGGQILRETLNGPGCDAIHVTEIETSVECDTFIPSIDFSKFQPWYSSPPLVENGIRYSFVTYVHVRNSENETIAGKTGGKCNDGKSNSNRFEVKDFSFLPKMIFEKRDEYMHHTSSTK
;
A
#
# COMPACT_ATOMS: atom_id res chain seq x y z
N MET A 1 -42.95 3.09 26.40
CA MET A 1 -42.19 4.35 26.34
C MET A 1 -40.71 4.03 26.37
N GLN A 2 -40.08 3.85 25.20
CA GLN A 2 -38.64 3.87 24.93
C GLN A 2 -38.50 4.07 23.41
N PRO A 3 -37.95 5.20 22.92
CA PRO A 3 -37.98 5.54 21.50
C PRO A 3 -36.58 5.50 20.84
N TRP A 4 -36.56 5.51 19.51
CA TRP A 4 -35.39 5.71 18.60
C TRP A 4 -34.50 4.50 18.28
N PHE A 5 -34.96 3.65 17.36
CA PHE A 5 -34.09 3.16 16.29
C PHE A 5 -34.49 3.89 15.01
N ARG A 6 -33.78 4.97 14.68
CA ARG A 6 -33.85 5.55 13.33
C ARG A 6 -33.13 4.57 12.41
N ARG A 7 -33.93 3.82 11.66
CA ARG A 7 -33.52 3.03 10.51
C ARG A 7 -32.94 4.02 9.47
N PHE A 8 -31.63 4.12 9.38
CA PHE A 8 -30.98 4.88 8.31
C PHE A 8 -31.24 4.11 7.01
N THR A 9 -32.18 4.62 6.20
CA THR A 9 -32.26 4.29 4.78
C THR A 9 -30.99 4.80 4.12
N ALA A 10 -30.12 3.88 3.70
CA ALA A 10 -28.98 4.20 2.85
C ALA A 10 -29.50 4.83 1.55
N ILE A 11 -29.12 6.08 1.33
CA ILE A 11 -29.14 6.71 0.01
C ILE A 11 -28.11 5.93 -0.81
N ALA A 12 -28.40 5.62 -2.07
CA ALA A 12 -27.43 5.02 -2.99
C ALA A 12 -26.31 6.03 -3.31
N GLY A 13 -25.45 6.28 -2.32
CA GLY A 13 -24.14 6.90 -2.45
C GLY A 13 -23.10 5.80 -2.30
N GLU A 14 -21.98 5.92 -3.00
CA GLU A 14 -20.87 4.98 -2.96
C GLU A 14 -20.51 4.65 -1.50
N ILE A 15 -20.40 3.36 -1.19
CA ILE A 15 -19.98 2.90 0.14
C ILE A 15 -18.56 3.45 0.35
N PRO A 16 -18.28 4.18 1.45
CA PRO A 16 -16.97 4.74 1.67
C PRO A 16 -15.95 3.61 1.79
N MET A 17 -14.91 3.64 0.93
CA MET A 17 -13.82 2.68 0.97
C MET A 17 -12.54 3.37 1.44
N ARG A 18 -11.78 2.72 2.33
CA ARG A 18 -10.43 3.18 2.69
C ARG A 18 -9.48 3.05 1.50
N SER A 19 -8.63 4.04 1.29
CA SER A 19 -7.44 3.85 0.46
C SER A 19 -6.37 3.04 1.21
N TYR A 20 -5.39 2.53 0.47
CA TYR A 20 -4.35 1.66 1.01
C TYR A 20 -2.99 1.92 0.34
N GLN A 21 -1.95 1.40 0.97
CA GLN A 21 -0.59 1.39 0.44
C GLN A 21 -0.15 -0.07 0.25
N VAL A 22 0.78 -0.34 -0.65
CA VAL A 22 1.35 -1.67 -0.86
C VAL A 22 2.75 -1.73 -0.26
N VAL A 23 3.10 -2.83 0.40
CA VAL A 23 4.47 -3.13 0.81
C VAL A 23 4.86 -4.49 0.28
N VAL A 24 5.92 -4.56 -0.53
CA VAL A 24 6.32 -5.80 -1.21
C VAL A 24 7.84 -5.82 -1.47
N ALA A 25 8.44 -7.01 -1.45
CA ALA A 25 9.78 -7.23 -2.00
C ALA A 25 9.64 -8.02 -3.31
N ALA A 26 10.29 -7.55 -4.37
CA ALA A 26 10.15 -8.13 -5.70
C ALA A 26 11.48 -8.13 -6.47
N THR A 27 11.71 -9.18 -7.24
CA THR A 27 12.81 -9.21 -8.22
C THR A 27 12.52 -8.27 -9.40
N ARG A 28 13.53 -8.05 -10.27
CA ARG A 28 13.37 -7.28 -11.53
C ARG A 28 12.21 -7.77 -12.41
N ASP A 29 11.94 -9.08 -12.40
CA ASP A 29 10.86 -9.70 -13.17
C ASP A 29 9.54 -9.79 -12.37
N MET A 30 9.42 -9.02 -11.29
CA MET A 30 8.26 -8.98 -10.38
C MET A 30 7.96 -10.32 -9.70
N GLY A 31 8.99 -11.14 -9.47
CA GLY A 31 8.92 -12.37 -8.67
C GLY A 31 8.95 -12.05 -7.17
N ILE A 32 8.02 -12.64 -6.40
CA ILE A 32 7.83 -12.33 -4.97
C ILE A 32 7.92 -13.55 -4.06
N GLY A 33 7.98 -14.75 -4.63
CA GLY A 33 7.83 -15.99 -3.86
C GLY A 33 8.24 -17.23 -4.63
N LYS A 34 8.64 -18.25 -3.87
CA LYS A 34 8.92 -19.60 -4.34
C LYS A 34 8.43 -20.60 -3.30
N ASP A 35 7.67 -21.61 -3.70
CA ASP A 35 7.14 -22.68 -2.85
C ASP A 35 6.42 -22.15 -1.58
N GLY A 36 5.69 -21.03 -1.75
CA GLY A 36 4.93 -20.38 -0.66
C GLY A 36 5.77 -19.62 0.36
N LYS A 37 7.05 -19.36 0.09
CA LYS A 37 7.97 -18.62 0.97
C LYS A 37 8.71 -17.52 0.20
N LEU A 38 9.36 -16.62 0.94
CA LEU A 38 10.33 -15.70 0.36
C LEU A 38 11.59 -16.49 -0.04
N PRO A 39 12.06 -16.40 -1.29
CA PRO A 39 13.25 -17.15 -1.76
C PRO A 39 14.57 -16.48 -1.34
N TRP A 40 14.49 -15.42 -0.53
CA TRP A 40 15.63 -14.71 0.03
C TRP A 40 15.47 -14.54 1.54
N ARG A 41 16.59 -14.22 2.20
CA ARG A 41 16.63 -13.86 3.61
C ARG A 41 17.27 -12.48 3.75
N LEU A 42 16.43 -11.47 3.91
CA LEU A 42 16.85 -10.07 4.01
C LEU A 42 16.35 -9.45 5.34
N PRO A 43 17.05 -9.63 6.47
CA PRO A 43 16.68 -9.01 7.75
C PRO A 43 16.44 -7.49 7.67
N CYS A 44 17.22 -6.77 6.85
CA CYS A 44 17.03 -5.33 6.66
C CYS A 44 15.71 -5.00 5.95
N ASP A 45 15.28 -5.83 4.99
CA ASP A 45 13.96 -5.72 4.34
C ASP A 45 12.82 -5.97 5.35
N LEU A 46 12.92 -7.03 6.15
CA LEU A 46 11.93 -7.31 7.20
C LEU A 46 11.85 -6.20 8.25
N LYS A 47 12.99 -5.57 8.58
CA LYS A 47 13.04 -4.38 9.45
C LYS A 47 12.32 -3.21 8.80
N PHE A 48 12.59 -2.92 7.53
CA PHE A 48 11.91 -1.88 6.78
C PHE A 48 10.38 -2.11 6.71
N PHE A 49 9.96 -3.33 6.37
CA PHE A 49 8.55 -3.75 6.41
C PHE A 49 7.90 -3.51 7.78
N LYS A 50 8.60 -3.87 8.86
CA LYS A 50 8.10 -3.67 10.22
C LYS A 50 7.96 -2.17 10.54
N GLU A 51 8.99 -1.37 10.27
CA GLU A 51 8.98 0.06 10.56
C GLU A 51 7.86 0.77 9.79
N ILE A 52 7.73 0.52 8.49
CA ILE A 52 6.75 1.21 7.65
C ILE A 52 5.32 0.86 8.01
N THR A 53 5.05 -0.41 8.32
CA THR A 53 3.70 -0.87 8.68
C THR A 53 3.33 -0.56 10.12
N LEU A 54 4.29 -0.25 11.00
CA LEU A 54 4.03 0.20 12.38
C LEU A 54 3.92 1.72 12.52
N ALA A 55 4.51 2.50 11.60
CA ALA A 55 4.53 3.94 11.70
C ALA A 55 3.12 4.54 11.59
N THR A 56 2.62 5.11 12.68
CA THR A 56 1.35 5.85 12.72
C THR A 56 1.62 7.34 12.82
N SER A 57 0.70 8.14 12.27
CA SER A 57 0.68 9.59 12.42
C SER A 57 0.04 10.00 13.76
N ASP A 58 -0.71 9.10 14.39
CA ASP A 58 -1.39 9.27 15.67
C ASP A 58 -0.98 8.15 16.64
N PRO A 59 -0.40 8.45 17.82
CA PRO A 59 -0.01 7.47 18.82
C PRO A 59 -1.17 6.66 19.40
N GLY A 60 -2.41 7.15 19.32
CA GLY A 60 -3.62 6.47 19.78
C GLY A 60 -4.20 5.48 18.77
N LYS A 61 -3.63 5.40 17.57
CA LYS A 61 -4.07 4.52 16.48
C LYS A 61 -3.07 3.41 16.21
N GLN A 62 -3.53 2.40 15.49
CA GLN A 62 -2.67 1.37 14.89
C GLN A 62 -2.88 1.35 13.37
N ASN A 63 -2.03 0.64 12.63
CA ASN A 63 -2.25 0.38 11.21
C ASN A 63 -2.90 -0.98 11.00
N ALA A 64 -3.59 -1.14 9.86
CA ALA A 64 -4.10 -2.43 9.40
C ALA A 64 -3.19 -3.00 8.31
N ILE A 65 -2.98 -4.32 8.32
CA ILE A 65 -2.27 -5.06 7.28
C ILE A 65 -3.19 -6.12 6.68
N LEU A 66 -3.36 -6.08 5.37
CA LEU A 66 -4.22 -6.97 4.59
C LEU A 66 -3.37 -7.98 3.85
N MET A 67 -3.72 -9.26 4.02
CA MET A 67 -3.04 -10.35 3.35
C MET A 67 -3.97 -11.48 2.95
N GLY A 68 -3.63 -12.20 1.89
CA GLY A 68 -4.33 -13.45 1.54
C GLY A 68 -3.97 -14.61 2.48
N ARG A 69 -4.85 -15.62 2.59
CA ARG A 69 -4.65 -16.83 3.40
C ARG A 69 -3.27 -17.49 3.25
N LYS A 70 -2.77 -17.66 2.02
CA LYS A 70 -1.45 -18.29 1.79
C LYS A 70 -0.30 -17.47 2.38
N THR A 71 -0.38 -16.14 2.31
CA THR A 71 0.60 -15.25 2.92
C THR A 71 0.51 -15.33 4.43
N TRP A 72 -0.70 -15.29 5.00
CA TRP A 72 -0.91 -15.54 6.42
C TRP A 72 -0.22 -16.83 6.85
N GLU A 73 -0.51 -17.95 6.18
CA GLU A 73 0.05 -19.28 6.44
C GLU A 73 1.58 -19.36 6.30
N SER A 74 2.19 -18.52 5.47
CA SER A 74 3.65 -18.45 5.30
C SER A 74 4.38 -17.79 6.46
N ILE A 75 3.70 -16.93 7.25
CA ILE A 75 4.30 -16.24 8.39
C ILE A 75 4.59 -17.26 9.49
N PRO A 76 5.83 -17.40 10.00
CA PRO A 76 6.12 -18.33 11.07
C PRO A 76 5.21 -18.12 12.29
N ILE A 77 4.72 -19.20 12.91
CA ILE A 77 3.76 -19.16 14.04
C ILE A 77 4.23 -18.19 15.15
N LYS A 78 5.53 -18.18 15.48
CA LYS A 78 6.10 -17.28 16.50
C LYS A 78 6.03 -15.78 16.19
N TYR A 79 5.69 -15.41 14.95
CA TYR A 79 5.56 -14.03 14.48
C TYR A 79 4.15 -13.71 13.99
N ARG A 80 3.21 -14.64 14.16
CA ARG A 80 1.81 -14.51 13.78
C ARG A 80 0.97 -14.45 15.06
N PRO A 81 0.02 -13.49 15.20
CA PRO A 81 -0.19 -12.33 14.33
C PRO A 81 0.99 -11.37 14.35
N LEU A 82 1.08 -10.50 13.35
CA LEU A 82 2.11 -9.46 13.32
C LEU A 82 1.77 -8.39 14.37
N PRO A 83 2.56 -8.23 15.45
CA PRO A 83 2.17 -7.43 16.60
C PRO A 83 2.13 -5.94 16.27
N GLY A 84 1.30 -5.19 17.02
CA GLY A 84 1.12 -3.73 16.91
C GLY A 84 0.31 -3.27 15.69
N ARG A 85 -0.35 -4.21 15.00
CA ARG A 85 -1.16 -3.97 13.80
C ARG A 85 -2.42 -4.84 13.84
N LEU A 86 -3.49 -4.33 13.24
CA LEU A 86 -4.67 -5.13 12.94
C LEU A 86 -4.36 -6.03 11.73
N ASN A 87 -4.39 -7.35 11.93
CA ASN A 87 -4.13 -8.34 10.90
C ASN A 87 -5.46 -8.71 10.21
N VAL A 88 -5.59 -8.39 8.92
CA VAL A 88 -6.79 -8.66 8.13
C VAL A 88 -6.49 -9.74 7.12
N VAL A 89 -7.09 -10.91 7.29
CA VAL A 89 -6.83 -12.07 6.43
C VAL A 89 -7.98 -12.28 5.45
N LEU A 90 -7.65 -12.21 4.16
CA LEU A 90 -8.60 -12.40 3.07
C LEU A 90 -8.75 -13.89 2.77
N THR A 91 -9.96 -14.41 3.01
CA THR A 91 -10.31 -15.83 2.86
C THR A 91 -11.82 -16.00 2.70
N ARG A 92 -12.24 -17.01 1.92
CA ARG A 92 -13.66 -17.34 1.68
C ARG A 92 -14.14 -18.62 2.36
N SER A 93 -13.22 -19.41 2.88
CA SER A 93 -13.46 -20.80 3.26
C SER A 93 -12.83 -21.18 4.60
N PHE A 94 -12.36 -20.18 5.35
CA PHE A 94 -11.58 -20.41 6.57
C PHE A 94 -11.92 -19.32 7.57
N GLU A 95 -12.43 -19.72 8.72
CA GLU A 95 -12.49 -18.85 9.89
C GLU A 95 -11.19 -19.08 10.67
N ILE A 96 -10.48 -17.98 10.94
CA ILE A 96 -9.38 -18.01 11.89
C ILE A 96 -10.03 -17.96 13.26
N GLU A 97 -9.56 -18.77 14.21
CA GLU A 97 -10.02 -18.70 15.60
C GLU A 97 -9.97 -17.26 16.11
N ASP A 98 -10.90 -16.90 16.99
CA ASP A 98 -11.01 -15.56 17.57
C ASP A 98 -9.70 -15.20 18.32
N GLU A 99 -8.79 -14.57 17.59
CA GLU A 99 -7.50 -14.11 18.05
C GLU A 99 -7.49 -12.58 18.08
N GLU A 100 -6.93 -12.01 19.14
CA GLU A 100 -6.91 -10.57 19.33
C GLU A 100 -6.16 -9.88 18.17
N ASN A 101 -6.72 -8.81 17.64
CA ASN A 101 -6.19 -8.07 16.48
C ASN A 101 -6.08 -8.89 15.19
N VAL A 102 -6.89 -9.95 15.05
CA VAL A 102 -7.06 -10.68 13.78
C VAL A 102 -8.52 -10.62 13.34
N ILE A 103 -8.75 -10.27 12.08
CA ILE A 103 -10.09 -10.32 11.47
C ILE A 103 -10.02 -10.99 10.09
N THR A 104 -11.13 -11.60 9.67
CA THR A 104 -11.25 -12.23 8.36
C THR A 104 -12.22 -11.47 7.46
N CYS A 105 -11.93 -11.43 6.16
CA CYS A 105 -12.79 -10.79 5.16
C CYS A 105 -12.82 -11.62 3.87
N GLY A 106 -13.95 -11.63 3.16
CA GLY A 106 -14.12 -12.42 1.93
C GLY A 106 -13.42 -11.86 0.68
N SER A 107 -13.08 -10.57 0.71
CA SER A 107 -12.53 -9.82 -0.43
C SER A 107 -11.78 -8.57 0.02
N ILE A 108 -11.01 -7.97 -0.90
CA ILE A 108 -10.38 -6.67 -0.66
C ILE A 108 -11.43 -5.59 -0.40
N SER A 109 -12.50 -5.55 -1.20
CA SER A 109 -13.55 -4.53 -1.08
C SER A 109 -14.22 -4.58 0.29
N SER A 110 -14.67 -5.76 0.71
CA SER A 110 -15.27 -5.94 2.04
C SER A 110 -14.34 -5.53 3.18
N ALA A 111 -13.03 -5.74 3.03
CA ALA A 111 -12.06 -5.33 4.05
C ALA A 111 -11.90 -3.80 4.09
N LEU A 112 -11.81 -3.14 2.94
CA LEU A 112 -11.68 -1.69 2.85
C LEU A 112 -12.95 -0.95 3.30
N GLU A 113 -14.12 -1.53 3.05
CA GLU A 113 -15.42 -1.06 3.58
C GLU A 113 -15.48 -1.21 5.10
N LEU A 114 -15.15 -2.39 5.64
CA LEU A 114 -15.12 -2.61 7.09
C LEU A 114 -14.19 -1.64 7.81
N LEU A 115 -13.01 -1.38 7.22
CA LEU A 115 -12.03 -0.45 7.78
C LEU A 115 -12.46 1.03 7.65
N ALA A 116 -13.45 1.34 6.82
CA ALA A 116 -14.06 2.66 6.71
C ALA A 116 -15.16 2.90 7.75
N GLU A 117 -15.63 1.85 8.41
CA GLU A 117 -16.72 1.89 9.40
C GLU A 117 -16.21 1.92 10.83
N ALA A 118 -17.09 2.31 11.77
CA ALA A 118 -16.78 2.27 13.20
C ALA A 118 -16.66 0.82 13.69
N PRO A 119 -15.72 0.52 14.60
CA PRO A 119 -14.80 1.44 15.27
C PRO A 119 -13.50 1.72 14.49
N TYR A 120 -13.25 1.01 13.40
CA TYR A 120 -11.96 1.01 12.69
C TYR A 120 -11.60 2.36 12.08
N CYS A 121 -12.58 3.12 11.57
CA CYS A 121 -12.31 4.45 11.03
C CYS A 121 -11.71 5.42 12.06
N PHE A 122 -11.90 5.16 13.36
CA PHE A 122 -11.32 5.95 14.45
C PHE A 122 -10.00 5.37 14.97
N SER A 123 -9.81 4.05 14.93
CA SER A 123 -8.65 3.37 15.52
C SER A 123 -7.55 3.00 14.52
N ILE A 124 -7.85 2.99 13.21
CA ILE A 124 -6.91 2.64 12.13
C ILE A 124 -6.40 3.89 11.43
N ASP A 125 -5.08 4.09 11.45
CA ASP A 125 -4.41 5.21 10.79
C ASP A 125 -4.23 4.95 9.29
N LYS A 126 -3.49 3.89 8.93
CA LYS A 126 -3.23 3.49 7.53
C LYS A 126 -3.56 2.02 7.28
N VAL A 127 -3.80 1.70 6.02
CA VAL A 127 -4.07 0.34 5.53
C VAL A 127 -2.95 -0.07 4.59
N PHE A 128 -2.32 -1.22 4.84
CA PHE A 128 -1.26 -1.77 4.00
C PHE A 128 -1.67 -3.12 3.41
N VAL A 129 -1.51 -3.31 2.11
CA VAL A 129 -1.65 -4.62 1.45
C VAL A 129 -0.26 -5.22 1.30
N ILE A 130 -0.07 -6.43 1.82
CA ILE A 130 1.26 -7.04 1.96
C ILE A 130 1.44 -8.34 1.15
N GLY A 131 0.42 -8.77 0.39
CA GLY A 131 0.46 -10.03 -0.37
C GLY A 131 -0.81 -10.88 -0.22
N GLY A 132 -0.89 -12.07 -0.80
CA GLY A 132 0.07 -12.68 -1.73
C GLY A 132 -0.21 -12.30 -3.18
N GLY A 133 0.39 -13.03 -4.12
CA GLY A 133 0.37 -12.66 -5.54
C GLY A 133 -1.03 -12.43 -6.14
N GLN A 134 -2.05 -13.16 -5.68
CA GLN A 134 -3.45 -12.92 -6.12
C GLN A 134 -3.97 -11.56 -5.65
N ILE A 135 -3.75 -11.22 -4.37
CA ILE A 135 -4.21 -9.95 -3.80
C ILE A 135 -3.45 -8.79 -4.45
N LEU A 136 -2.13 -8.91 -4.59
CA LEU A 136 -1.31 -7.88 -5.23
C LEU A 136 -1.65 -7.69 -6.71
N ARG A 137 -2.11 -8.72 -7.43
CA ARG A 137 -2.57 -8.57 -8.81
C ARG A 137 -3.81 -7.66 -8.92
N GLU A 138 -4.67 -7.69 -7.91
CA GLU A 138 -5.87 -6.85 -7.82
C GLU A 138 -5.54 -5.44 -7.30
N THR A 139 -4.58 -5.33 -6.38
CA THR A 139 -4.37 -4.08 -5.62
C THR A 139 -3.21 -3.21 -6.07
N LEU A 140 -2.14 -3.78 -6.65
CA LEU A 140 -0.88 -3.06 -6.92
C LEU A 140 -1.08 -1.81 -7.77
N ASN A 141 -1.87 -1.92 -8.84
CA ASN A 141 -2.17 -0.82 -9.76
C ASN A 141 -3.64 -0.34 -9.65
N GLY A 142 -4.28 -0.66 -8.52
CA GLY A 142 -5.68 -0.35 -8.25
C GLY A 142 -5.90 1.12 -7.87
N PRO A 143 -7.10 1.67 -8.12
CA PRO A 143 -7.39 3.09 -7.89
C PRO A 143 -7.36 3.51 -6.42
N GLY A 144 -7.51 2.56 -5.49
CA GLY A 144 -7.38 2.80 -4.05
C GLY A 144 -5.94 2.75 -3.52
N CYS A 145 -4.95 2.48 -4.38
CA CYS A 145 -3.54 2.39 -3.98
C CYS A 145 -2.87 3.77 -4.03
N ASP A 146 -2.55 4.33 -2.87
CA ASP A 146 -1.92 5.65 -2.77
C ASP A 146 -0.39 5.60 -2.96
N ALA A 147 0.24 4.53 -2.49
CA ALA A 147 1.68 4.32 -2.61
C ALA A 147 2.07 2.85 -2.69
N ILE A 148 3.21 2.58 -3.31
CA ILE A 148 3.85 1.27 -3.39
C ILE A 148 5.25 1.40 -2.81
N HIS A 149 5.48 0.72 -1.69
CA HIS A 149 6.79 0.58 -1.07
C HIS A 149 7.38 -0.75 -1.50
N VAL A 150 8.35 -0.69 -2.40
CA VAL A 150 8.97 -1.87 -2.97
C VAL A 150 10.43 -1.99 -2.54
N THR A 151 10.80 -3.17 -2.07
CA THR A 151 12.20 -3.58 -1.98
C THR A 151 12.57 -4.22 -3.32
N GLU A 152 13.29 -3.49 -4.15
CA GLU A 152 13.68 -3.91 -5.49
C GLU A 152 14.92 -4.79 -5.43
N ILE A 153 14.74 -6.09 -5.63
CA ILE A 153 15.81 -7.08 -5.62
C ILE A 153 16.42 -7.16 -7.01
N GLU A 154 17.67 -6.72 -7.11
CA GLU A 154 18.39 -6.65 -8.38
C GLU A 154 19.04 -7.98 -8.79
N THR A 155 19.16 -8.90 -7.83
CA THR A 155 19.77 -10.22 -8.04
C THR A 155 18.75 -11.17 -8.65
N SER A 156 19.18 -12.01 -9.59
CA SER A 156 18.32 -13.06 -10.15
C SER A 156 18.04 -14.12 -9.08
N VAL A 157 16.77 -14.31 -8.75
CA VAL A 157 16.29 -15.31 -7.79
C VAL A 157 15.12 -16.06 -8.44
N GLU A 158 15.16 -17.39 -8.39
CA GLU A 158 14.09 -18.22 -8.93
C GLU A 158 12.79 -18.00 -8.15
N CYS A 159 11.71 -17.69 -8.88
CA CYS A 159 10.38 -17.44 -8.33
C CYS A 159 9.34 -18.27 -9.09
N ASP A 160 8.25 -18.65 -8.40
CA ASP A 160 7.05 -19.24 -9.01
C ASP A 160 5.81 -18.34 -8.87
N THR A 161 5.91 -17.33 -8.01
CA THR A 161 4.82 -16.41 -7.71
C THR A 161 5.22 -15.02 -8.17
N PHE A 162 4.45 -14.47 -9.10
CA PHE A 162 4.72 -13.19 -9.76
C PHE A 162 3.53 -12.24 -9.65
N ILE A 163 3.83 -10.95 -9.57
CA ILE A 163 2.85 -9.86 -9.59
C ILE A 163 2.97 -9.04 -10.89
N PRO A 164 1.96 -8.22 -11.26
CA PRO A 164 2.08 -7.32 -12.39
C PRO A 164 3.22 -6.32 -12.20
N SER A 165 3.74 -5.75 -13.29
CA SER A 165 4.62 -4.59 -13.25
C SER A 165 3.90 -3.37 -12.67
N ILE A 166 4.65 -2.48 -12.02
CA ILE A 166 4.13 -1.18 -11.58
C ILE A 166 3.76 -0.34 -12.80
N ASP A 167 2.54 0.21 -12.82
CA ASP A 167 2.06 1.07 -13.89
C ASP A 167 2.61 2.50 -13.72
N PHE A 168 3.72 2.79 -14.40
CA PHE A 168 4.38 4.10 -14.32
C PHE A 168 3.57 5.25 -14.94
N SER A 169 2.44 4.98 -15.62
CA SER A 169 1.50 6.04 -16.00
C SER A 169 0.67 6.53 -14.81
N LYS A 170 0.49 5.67 -13.79
CA LYS A 170 -0.22 5.98 -12.55
C LYS A 170 0.72 6.33 -11.41
N PHE A 171 1.92 5.77 -11.39
CA PHE A 171 2.85 5.86 -10.27
C PHE A 171 4.16 6.52 -10.65
N GLN A 172 4.63 7.45 -9.81
CA GLN A 172 5.94 8.09 -9.97
C GLN A 172 6.85 7.78 -8.78
N PRO A 173 8.16 7.63 -8.99
CA PRO A 173 9.11 7.42 -7.89
C PRO A 173 9.17 8.68 -7.01
N TRP A 174 8.95 8.49 -5.72
CA TRP A 174 9.03 9.55 -4.70
C TRP A 174 10.32 9.49 -3.89
N TYR A 175 10.81 8.28 -3.63
CA TYR A 175 12.03 8.02 -2.86
C TYR A 175 12.72 6.76 -3.39
N SER A 176 14.05 6.78 -3.41
CA SER A 176 14.90 5.60 -3.62
C SER A 176 16.08 5.68 -2.65
N SER A 177 16.33 4.61 -1.90
CA SER A 177 17.55 4.48 -1.13
C SER A 177 18.76 4.23 -2.07
N PRO A 178 19.99 4.49 -1.61
CA PRO A 178 21.16 3.84 -2.19
C PRO A 178 21.02 2.31 -2.14
N PRO A 179 21.65 1.57 -3.06
CA PRO A 179 21.61 0.12 -3.06
C PRO A 179 22.34 -0.45 -1.85
N LEU A 180 21.74 -1.45 -1.23
CA LEU A 180 22.29 -2.25 -0.15
C LEU A 180 22.71 -3.63 -0.68
N VAL A 181 23.63 -4.28 0.03
CA VAL A 181 23.99 -5.68 -0.22
C VAL A 181 23.89 -6.44 1.10
N GLU A 182 23.01 -7.44 1.16
CA GLU A 182 22.83 -8.30 2.32
C GLU A 182 22.76 -9.76 1.83
N ASN A 183 23.55 -10.65 2.44
CA ASN A 183 23.58 -12.08 2.08
C ASN A 183 23.82 -12.35 0.58
N GLY A 184 24.67 -11.53 -0.08
CA GLY A 184 24.97 -11.66 -1.50
C GLY A 184 23.88 -11.14 -2.44
N ILE A 185 22.82 -10.55 -1.91
CA ILE A 185 21.70 -9.99 -2.68
C ILE A 185 21.80 -8.47 -2.63
N ARG A 186 21.84 -7.87 -3.82
CA ARG A 186 21.74 -6.41 -3.99
C ARG A 186 20.29 -5.97 -4.13
N TYR A 187 19.88 -4.96 -3.39
CA TYR A 187 18.53 -4.41 -3.44
C TYR A 187 18.46 -2.94 -3.01
N SER A 188 17.37 -2.26 -3.35
CA SER A 188 17.10 -0.87 -2.92
C SER A 188 15.68 -0.74 -2.38
N PHE A 189 15.44 0.20 -1.47
CA PHE A 189 14.09 0.57 -1.03
C PHE A 189 13.57 1.71 -1.89
N VAL A 190 12.47 1.48 -2.61
CA VAL A 190 11.86 2.47 -3.49
C VAL A 190 10.42 2.69 -3.06
N THR A 191 9.98 3.95 -3.05
CA THR A 191 8.57 4.30 -2.85
C THR A 191 8.06 5.00 -4.07
N TYR A 192 6.99 4.46 -4.64
CA TYR A 192 6.21 5.07 -5.69
C TYR A 192 4.92 5.66 -5.12
N VAL A 193 4.49 6.80 -5.64
CA VAL A 193 3.25 7.48 -5.25
C VAL A 193 2.30 7.59 -6.42
N HIS A 194 1.01 7.40 -6.16
CA HIS A 194 -0.01 7.52 -7.19
C HIS A 194 -0.18 8.99 -7.60
N VAL A 195 -0.09 9.25 -8.90
CA VAL A 195 -0.35 10.55 -9.51
C VAL A 195 -1.85 10.66 -9.73
N ARG A 196 -2.53 11.48 -8.93
CA ARG A 196 -3.95 11.79 -9.15
C ARG A 196 -4.04 13.01 -10.06
N ASN A 197 -4.23 12.80 -11.36
CA ASN A 197 -4.55 13.90 -12.28
C ASN A 197 -5.91 14.49 -11.88
N SER A 198 -5.95 15.78 -11.53
CA SER A 198 -7.18 16.52 -11.23
C SER A 198 -8.04 16.83 -12.47
N GLU A 199 -7.67 16.31 -13.63
CA GLU A 199 -8.29 16.62 -14.91
C GLU A 199 -8.94 15.35 -15.49
N ASN A 200 -10.15 14.99 -15.02
CA ASN A 200 -11.18 14.25 -15.79
C ASN A 200 -12.47 13.93 -15.00
N GLU A 201 -12.94 14.80 -14.10
CA GLU A 201 -14.32 14.72 -13.55
C GLU A 201 -15.22 15.89 -13.99
N THR A 202 -14.82 16.67 -15.01
CA THR A 202 -15.64 17.79 -15.50
C THR A 202 -15.82 17.78 -17.00
N ILE A 203 -16.27 16.67 -17.59
CA ILE A 203 -16.89 16.69 -18.93
C ILE A 203 -18.14 15.80 -18.96
N ALA A 204 -19.14 16.21 -18.21
CA ALA A 204 -20.54 15.92 -18.52
C ALA A 204 -21.35 17.20 -18.29
N GLY A 205 -21.23 18.14 -19.23
CA GLY A 205 -22.09 19.33 -19.27
C GLY A 205 -21.35 20.64 -19.45
N LYS A 206 -20.97 20.96 -20.70
CA LYS A 206 -21.38 22.19 -21.39
C LYS A 206 -20.75 22.28 -22.78
N THR A 207 -21.65 22.39 -23.75
CA THR A 207 -21.45 22.67 -25.16
C THR A 207 -20.84 24.06 -25.42
N GLY A 208 -19.88 24.12 -26.35
CA GLY A 208 -19.74 25.22 -27.33
C GLY A 208 -18.60 26.23 -27.15
N GLY A 209 -17.68 26.29 -28.13
CA GLY A 209 -17.13 27.57 -28.62
C GLY A 209 -15.61 27.78 -28.72
N LYS A 210 -15.02 27.42 -29.88
CA LYS A 210 -13.93 28.07 -30.65
C LYS A 210 -12.45 28.14 -30.15
N CYS A 211 -11.58 28.31 -31.15
CA CYS A 211 -10.18 27.87 -31.31
C CYS A 211 -9.04 28.86 -30.97
N ASN A 212 -7.83 28.27 -30.85
CA ASN A 212 -6.43 28.78 -30.95
C ASN A 212 -5.95 29.75 -29.84
N ASP A 213 -4.72 29.71 -29.32
CA ASP A 213 -3.41 29.55 -29.98
C ASP A 213 -2.34 28.86 -29.10
N GLY A 214 -1.29 28.36 -29.75
CA GLY A 214 -0.19 27.62 -29.12
C GLY A 214 0.66 28.42 -28.14
N LYS A 215 0.99 27.78 -27.03
CA LYS A 215 2.25 27.96 -26.30
C LYS A 215 2.56 26.70 -25.49
N SER A 216 3.71 26.12 -25.79
CA SER A 216 4.38 25.07 -25.01
C SER A 216 4.34 25.43 -23.53
N ASN A 217 3.57 24.67 -22.74
CA ASN A 217 3.60 24.77 -21.29
C ASN A 217 4.19 23.48 -20.74
N SER A 218 5.38 23.59 -20.17
CA SER A 218 6.01 22.57 -19.35
C SER A 218 5.01 22.13 -18.28
N ASN A 219 4.56 20.88 -18.33
CA ASN A 219 3.66 20.30 -17.34
C ASN A 219 4.36 20.30 -15.98
N ARG A 220 4.15 21.38 -15.23
CA ARG A 220 4.48 21.48 -13.82
C ARG A 220 3.38 20.75 -13.08
N PHE A 221 3.54 19.43 -12.95
CA PHE A 221 2.66 18.61 -12.13
C PHE A 221 2.62 19.20 -10.72
N GLU A 222 1.45 19.67 -10.28
CA GLU A 222 1.26 20.13 -8.92
C GLU A 222 1.46 18.95 -7.98
N VAL A 223 2.60 18.96 -7.29
CA VAL A 223 2.90 18.09 -6.16
C VAL A 223 1.85 18.35 -5.07
N LYS A 224 0.80 17.53 -5.03
CA LYS A 224 -0.08 17.47 -3.87
C LYS A 224 0.75 17.04 -2.66
N ASP A 225 0.46 17.67 -1.53
CA ASP A 225 1.05 17.38 -0.23
C ASP A 225 0.97 15.87 0.05
N PHE A 226 2.12 15.17 -0.01
CA PHE A 226 2.22 13.71 0.13
C PHE A 226 2.05 13.25 1.59
N SER A 227 1.39 14.04 2.43
CA SER A 227 1.27 13.87 3.89
C SER A 227 0.66 12.52 4.33
N PHE A 228 0.09 11.76 3.39
CA PHE A 228 -0.35 10.38 3.59
C PHE A 228 0.80 9.36 3.71
N LEU A 229 2.01 9.68 3.24
CA LEU A 229 3.18 8.82 3.37
C LEU A 229 3.63 8.72 4.85
N PRO A 230 4.14 7.55 5.29
CA PRO A 230 4.76 7.44 6.61
C PRO A 230 5.88 8.46 6.79
N LYS A 231 5.91 9.14 7.96
CA LYS A 231 6.87 10.21 8.25
C LYS A 231 8.33 9.81 7.97
N MET A 232 8.69 8.57 8.25
CA MET A 232 10.02 8.02 8.00
C MET A 232 10.43 8.04 6.52
N ILE A 233 9.48 8.01 5.58
CA ILE A 233 9.77 8.10 4.13
C ILE A 233 10.19 9.53 3.77
N PHE A 234 9.58 10.54 4.41
CA PHE A 234 10.02 11.92 4.27
C PHE A 234 11.40 12.13 4.89
N GLU A 235 11.61 11.66 6.12
CA GLU A 235 12.90 11.79 6.82
C GLU A 235 14.03 11.13 6.03
N LYS A 236 13.82 9.90 5.52
CA LYS A 236 14.80 9.22 4.65
C LYS A 236 15.06 9.95 3.33
N ARG A 237 14.04 10.57 2.74
CA ARG A 237 14.20 11.39 1.52
C ARG A 237 15.01 12.65 1.81
N ASP A 238 14.67 13.37 2.87
CA ASP A 238 15.38 14.60 3.24
C ASP A 238 16.84 14.29 3.55
N GLU A 239 17.11 13.25 4.34
CA GLU A 239 18.49 12.78 4.57
C GLU A 239 19.23 12.52 3.25
N TYR A 240 18.62 11.83 2.30
CA TYR A 240 19.22 11.57 0.99
C TYR A 240 19.51 12.87 0.20
N MET A 241 18.56 13.81 0.18
CA MET A 241 18.72 15.10 -0.51
C MET A 241 19.81 15.96 0.13
N HIS A 242 19.96 15.91 1.45
CA HIS A 242 21.03 16.63 2.17
C HIS A 242 22.41 16.01 1.86
N HIS A 243 22.56 14.69 1.92
CA HIS A 243 23.83 14.02 1.62
C HIS A 243 24.28 14.24 0.16
N THR A 244 23.35 14.20 -0.79
CA THR A 244 23.68 14.44 -2.21
C THR A 244 24.00 15.90 -2.52
N SER A 245 23.46 16.85 -1.75
CA SER A 245 23.74 18.29 -1.91
C SER A 245 25.05 18.72 -1.25
N SER A 246 25.47 18.05 -0.17
CA SER A 246 26.75 18.32 0.52
C SER A 246 27.98 17.67 -0.13
N THR A 247 27.78 16.83 -1.16
CA THR A 247 28.87 16.14 -1.88
C THR A 247 29.14 16.75 -3.27
N LYS A 248 28.63 17.95 -3.56
CA LYS A 248 28.93 18.75 -4.76
C LYS A 248 29.71 20.00 -4.37
#